data_AF-A0A538C2G6-F1
#
_entry.id   AF-A0A538C2G6-F1
#
_cell.length_a   1.000
_cell.length_b   1.000
_cell.length_c   1.000
_cell.angle_alpha   90.00
_cell.angle_beta   90.00
_cell.angle_gamma   90.00
#
_symmetry.space_group_name_H-M   'P 1'
#
loop_
_entity.id
_entity.type
_entity.pdbx_description
1 polymer ?
#
loop_
_entity_poly.entity_id
_entity_poly.type
_entity_poly.pdbx_seq_one_letter_code
_entity_poly.pdbx_strand_id
1 'polypeptide(L)'
;MSAVVAPQPSPDSSRHANRGCCTPSAPLLGSYADPCGARREIVCLSGADGTRLLVDRSCDGCAGARLLAHLAADEPAENARAVCAMYLAAARRPKCRALRAEDFEVVAGEGAPSPNGASDCGGDADEDLACTRGLFVEDGDAYRLQPRGDGRSIPQLRWRRHGPGREGGELQAVSLRVVIGALESYEPALALTRAALERHDRDPDISISVLRVEYERATTSPIVLNRGLREAVQELLARGELSVSEIAIRCGRVKRGPRRSVSGETSWLARRIGLLPEAGAGEPTPWVHTDVLALIAREGLGVSPREVEL
;
A
#
# COMPACT_ATOMS: atom_id res chain seq x y z
N MET A 1 5.19 -4.31 72.97
CA MET A 1 4.17 -3.81 72.01
C MET A 1 4.76 -3.98 70.63
N SER A 2 4.08 -4.77 69.79
CA SER A 2 4.57 -5.31 68.53
C SER A 2 4.77 -4.25 67.44
N ALA A 3 5.80 -4.48 66.63
CA ALA A 3 6.19 -3.72 65.45
C ALA A 3 5.25 -3.96 64.26
N VAL A 4 5.10 -2.94 63.40
CA VAL A 4 4.66 -3.12 62.00
C VAL A 4 5.73 -2.51 61.11
N VAL A 5 6.49 -3.38 60.47
CA VAL A 5 7.49 -3.11 59.43
C VAL A 5 6.80 -3.21 58.06
N ALA A 6 7.11 -2.29 57.17
CA ALA A 6 6.64 -2.27 55.79
C ALA A 6 7.15 -3.49 54.99
N PRO A 7 6.35 -4.08 54.08
CA PRO A 7 6.79 -5.23 53.30
C PRO A 7 7.76 -4.78 52.20
N GLN A 8 8.94 -5.40 52.17
CA GLN A 8 9.86 -5.36 51.04
C GLN A 8 9.44 -6.38 49.96
N PRO A 9 9.72 -6.11 48.67
CA PRO A 9 9.47 -7.07 47.60
C PRO A 9 10.51 -8.19 47.64
N SER A 10 10.05 -9.44 47.77
CA SER A 10 10.91 -10.62 47.70
C SER A 10 11.41 -10.87 46.27
N PRO A 11 12.67 -11.32 46.11
CA PRO A 11 13.23 -11.79 44.85
C PRO A 11 12.86 -13.26 44.59
N ASP A 12 13.04 -13.68 43.34
CA ASP A 12 13.01 -15.05 42.82
C ASP A 12 11.67 -15.76 42.57
N SER A 13 11.32 -15.78 41.28
CA SER A 13 10.87 -17.01 40.62
C SER A 13 11.52 -17.11 39.23
N SER A 14 12.85 -17.22 39.23
CA SER A 14 13.64 -17.56 38.05
C SER A 14 13.71 -19.09 37.90
N ARG A 15 12.71 -19.69 37.24
CA ARG A 15 12.82 -21.06 36.70
C ARG A 15 12.45 -21.08 35.22
N HIS A 16 13.42 -21.58 34.46
CA HIS A 16 13.45 -21.68 33.02
C HIS A 16 12.26 -22.44 32.43
N ALA A 17 11.65 -21.87 31.40
CA ALA A 17 10.97 -22.61 30.37
C ALA A 17 11.36 -22.02 29.00
N ASN A 18 12.28 -22.73 28.34
CA ASN A 18 12.48 -22.84 26.90
C ASN A 18 12.23 -21.59 26.03
N ARG A 19 13.35 -20.98 25.60
CA ARG A 19 13.43 -20.21 24.36
C ARG A 19 13.17 -21.14 23.17
N GLY A 20 11.90 -21.35 22.86
CA GLY A 20 11.44 -21.93 21.60
C GLY A 20 10.93 -20.82 20.68
N CYS A 21 11.61 -20.63 19.55
CA CYS A 21 11.18 -19.87 18.36
C CYS A 21 10.36 -18.59 18.61
N CYS A 22 11.09 -17.49 18.78
CA CYS A 22 10.56 -16.14 18.65
C CYS A 22 10.04 -15.94 17.21
N THR A 23 8.74 -16.12 16.99
CA THR A 23 8.06 -15.45 15.89
C THR A 23 8.04 -13.94 16.22
N PRO A 24 8.37 -13.04 15.28
CA PRO A 24 8.43 -11.61 15.56
C PRO A 24 7.06 -11.13 16.08
N SER A 25 7.06 -10.54 17.27
CA SER A 25 5.87 -10.00 17.92
C SER A 25 5.21 -8.97 17.01
N ALA A 26 3.98 -9.25 16.58
CA ALA A 26 3.18 -8.37 15.75
C ALA A 26 3.00 -6.99 16.39
N PRO A 27 3.12 -5.88 15.64
CA PRO A 27 2.96 -4.55 16.21
C PRO A 27 1.54 -4.33 16.74
N LEU A 28 1.44 -3.97 18.01
CA LEU A 28 0.21 -3.63 18.72
C LEU A 28 -0.26 -2.23 18.32
N LEU A 29 -1.47 -2.12 17.79
CA LEU A 29 -2.07 -0.87 17.30
C LEU A 29 -3.04 -0.23 18.29
N GLY A 30 -3.58 -1.01 19.24
CA GLY A 30 -4.51 -0.52 20.26
C GLY A 30 -5.05 -1.62 21.16
N SER A 31 -5.61 -1.25 22.31
CA SER A 31 -6.31 -2.19 23.22
C SER A 31 -7.55 -1.54 23.80
N TYR A 32 -8.57 -2.34 24.11
CA TYR A 32 -9.83 -1.87 24.68
C TYR A 32 -10.49 -2.98 25.52
N ALA A 33 -11.43 -2.61 26.40
CA ALA A 33 -12.29 -3.56 27.10
C ALA A 33 -13.59 -3.78 26.33
N ASP A 34 -13.95 -5.03 26.06
CA ASP A 34 -15.23 -5.34 25.42
C ASP A 34 -16.42 -5.14 26.40
N PRO A 35 -17.66 -5.16 25.92
CA PRO A 35 -18.84 -4.97 26.78
C PRO A 35 -19.02 -6.04 27.87
N CYS A 36 -18.33 -7.19 27.77
CA CYS A 36 -18.29 -8.21 28.82
C CYS A 36 -17.09 -8.07 29.76
N GLY A 37 -16.31 -6.98 29.64
CA GLY A 37 -15.17 -6.67 30.52
C GLY A 37 -13.87 -7.38 30.16
N ALA A 38 -13.83 -8.15 29.08
CA ALA A 38 -12.62 -8.83 28.63
C ALA A 38 -11.71 -7.88 27.84
N ARG A 39 -10.40 -7.97 28.09
CA ARG A 39 -9.40 -7.12 27.47
C ARG A 39 -9.06 -7.65 26.08
N ARG A 40 -9.15 -6.79 25.07
CA ARG A 40 -8.89 -7.13 23.66
C ARG A 40 -7.83 -6.21 23.07
N GLU A 41 -7.07 -6.75 22.13
CA GLU A 41 -5.95 -6.09 21.46
C GLU A 41 -6.15 -6.12 19.95
N ILE A 42 -5.77 -5.03 19.30
CA ILE A 42 -5.74 -4.88 17.86
C ILE A 42 -4.28 -4.99 17.41
N VAL A 43 -3.97 -6.02 16.65
CA VAL A 43 -2.62 -6.33 16.17
C VAL A 43 -2.57 -6.32 14.65
N CYS A 44 -1.42 -5.95 14.11
CA CYS A 44 -1.15 -6.03 12.68
C CYS A 44 -0.28 -7.26 12.39
N LEU A 45 -0.84 -8.25 11.71
CA LEU A 45 -0.12 -9.45 11.27
C LEU A 45 0.31 -9.30 9.82
N SER A 46 1.43 -9.94 9.45
CA SER A 46 1.83 -10.05 8.05
C SER A 46 1.05 -11.19 7.39
N GLY A 47 0.47 -10.92 6.22
CA GLY A 47 -0.10 -11.92 5.31
C GLY A 47 0.79 -12.17 4.09
N ALA A 48 0.31 -12.96 3.14
CA ALA A 48 0.99 -13.25 1.88
C ALA A 48 1.27 -11.97 1.05
N ASP A 49 2.31 -12.02 0.22
CA ASP A 49 2.72 -10.95 -0.71
C ASP A 49 2.87 -9.56 -0.05
N GLY A 50 3.24 -9.51 1.24
CA GLY A 50 3.46 -8.28 2.00
C GLY A 50 2.20 -7.59 2.52
N THR A 51 1.04 -8.24 2.37
CA THR A 51 -0.24 -7.75 2.92
C THR A 51 -0.21 -7.69 4.45
N ARG A 52 -1.05 -6.84 5.03
CA ARG A 52 -1.17 -6.67 6.49
C ARG A 52 -2.61 -6.93 6.93
N LEU A 53 -2.76 -7.86 7.85
CA LEU A 53 -4.04 -8.22 8.46
C LEU A 53 -4.19 -7.49 9.78
N LEU A 54 -5.20 -6.64 9.90
CA LEU A 54 -5.59 -6.08 11.19
C LEU A 54 -6.53 -7.03 11.89
N VAL A 55 -6.10 -7.53 13.04
CA VAL A 55 -6.83 -8.55 13.80
C VAL A 55 -7.15 -8.03 15.19
N ASP A 56 -8.41 -8.17 15.59
CA ASP A 56 -8.91 -7.98 16.95
C ASP A 56 -8.93 -9.34 17.67
N ARG A 57 -8.05 -9.52 18.67
CA ARG A 57 -7.92 -10.75 19.46
C ARG A 57 -8.09 -10.49 20.96
N SER A 58 -8.47 -11.52 21.71
CA SER A 58 -8.49 -11.46 23.18
C SER A 58 -7.06 -11.56 23.73
N CYS A 59 -6.76 -10.86 24.83
CA CYS A 59 -5.49 -11.03 25.54
C CYS A 59 -5.32 -12.45 26.10
N ASP A 60 -6.42 -13.13 26.42
CA ASP A 60 -6.43 -14.42 27.12
C ASP A 60 -6.47 -15.64 26.17
N GLY A 61 -6.41 -15.41 24.84
CA GLY A 61 -6.32 -16.49 23.86
C GLY A 61 -6.67 -16.09 22.42
N CYS A 62 -6.28 -16.94 21.46
CA CYS A 62 -6.59 -16.75 20.02
C CYS A 62 -8.05 -17.10 19.66
N ALA A 63 -8.82 -17.63 20.61
CA ALA A 63 -10.23 -17.99 20.40
C ALA A 63 -11.08 -16.73 20.20
N GLY A 64 -11.70 -16.61 19.02
CA GLY A 64 -12.55 -15.46 18.68
C GLY A 64 -11.82 -14.24 18.12
N ALA A 65 -10.66 -14.45 17.47
CA ALA A 65 -10.00 -13.44 16.66
C ALA A 65 -10.89 -12.98 15.49
N ARG A 66 -10.96 -11.68 15.25
CA ARG A 66 -11.79 -11.07 14.20
C ARG A 66 -10.91 -10.29 13.25
N LEU A 67 -11.19 -10.41 11.95
CA LEU A 67 -10.51 -9.62 10.94
C LEU A 67 -11.19 -8.25 10.85
N LEU A 68 -10.42 -7.19 11.11
CA LEU A 68 -10.86 -5.80 11.00
C LEU A 68 -10.66 -5.26 9.59
N ALA A 69 -9.49 -5.51 9.01
CA ALA A 69 -9.14 -5.11 7.66
C ALA A 69 -8.00 -5.98 7.12
N HIS A 70 -7.99 -6.11 5.80
CA HIS A 70 -6.89 -6.71 5.05
C HIS A 70 -6.31 -5.61 4.18
N LEU A 71 -5.17 -5.07 4.61
CA LEU A 71 -4.47 -4.01 3.89
C LEU A 71 -3.54 -4.65 2.87
N ALA A 72 -3.56 -4.13 1.66
CA ALA A 72 -2.59 -4.54 0.66
C ALA A 72 -1.18 -4.09 1.05
N ALA A 73 -0.17 -4.71 0.44
CA ALA A 73 1.24 -4.44 0.75
C ALA A 73 1.67 -3.01 0.40
N ASP A 74 1.01 -2.42 -0.59
CA ASP A 74 1.24 -1.08 -1.13
C ASP A 74 0.51 0.03 -0.33
N GLU A 75 -0.32 -0.32 0.65
CA GLU A 75 -0.95 0.69 1.51
C GLU A 75 0.06 1.33 2.48
N PRO A 76 -0.08 2.62 2.84
CA PRO A 76 0.74 3.21 3.89
C PRO A 76 0.46 2.53 5.24
N ALA A 77 1.48 2.34 6.08
CA ALA A 77 1.33 1.75 7.41
C ALA A 77 0.40 2.57 8.33
N GLU A 78 0.24 3.85 8.01
CA GLU A 78 -0.72 4.78 8.60
C GLU A 78 -2.17 4.30 8.44
N ASN A 79 -2.51 3.59 7.37
CA ASN A 79 -3.87 3.07 7.16
C ASN A 79 -4.25 2.07 8.26
N ALA A 80 -3.29 1.30 8.78
CA ALA A 80 -3.54 0.41 9.91
C ALA A 80 -3.93 1.19 11.18
N ARG A 81 -3.27 2.33 11.43
CA ARG A 81 -3.61 3.22 12.54
C ARG A 81 -4.96 3.91 12.33
N ALA A 82 -5.26 4.33 11.10
CA ALA A 82 -6.55 4.95 10.75
C ALA A 82 -7.73 3.99 10.93
N VAL A 83 -7.61 2.76 10.43
CA VAL A 83 -8.62 1.70 10.60
C VAL A 83 -8.79 1.35 12.08
N CYS A 84 -7.70 1.25 12.84
CA CYS A 84 -7.75 1.04 14.29
C CYS A 84 -8.53 2.16 15.00
N ALA A 85 -8.21 3.43 14.70
CA ALA A 85 -8.90 4.59 15.28
C ALA A 85 -10.40 4.63 14.92
N MET A 86 -10.74 4.32 13.66
CA MET A 86 -12.14 4.24 13.21
C MET A 86 -12.92 3.13 13.93
N TYR A 87 -12.30 1.95 14.11
CA TYR A 87 -12.92 0.84 14.83
C TYR A 87 -13.15 1.16 16.31
N LEU A 88 -12.20 1.85 16.97
CA LEU A 88 -12.31 2.28 18.36
C LEU A 88 -13.34 3.42 18.56
N ALA A 89 -13.48 4.32 17.58
CA ALA A 89 -14.40 5.45 17.64
C ALA A 89 -15.87 5.08 17.30
N ALA A 90 -16.11 3.90 16.72
CA ALA A 90 -17.45 3.49 16.31
C ALA A 90 -18.36 3.17 17.52
N ALA A 91 -19.38 4.00 17.75
CA ALA A 91 -20.35 3.82 18.84
C ALA A 91 -21.14 2.50 18.78
N ARG A 92 -21.29 1.94 17.57
CA ARG A 92 -21.76 0.56 17.33
C ARG A 92 -20.69 -0.15 16.52
N ARG A 93 -20.12 -1.22 17.08
CA ARG A 93 -19.03 -1.94 16.43
C ARG A 93 -19.49 -2.57 15.12
N PRO A 94 -18.75 -2.40 14.01
CA PRO A 94 -19.08 -3.04 12.73
C PRO A 94 -19.07 -4.57 12.87
N LYS A 95 -19.87 -5.27 12.07
CA LYS A 95 -19.92 -6.75 12.04
C LYS A 95 -18.63 -7.29 11.41
N CYS A 96 -17.58 -7.43 12.21
CA CYS A 96 -16.33 -8.06 11.79
C CYS A 96 -16.49 -9.58 11.74
N ARG A 97 -16.02 -10.20 10.66
CA ARG A 97 -16.00 -11.66 10.51
C ARG A 97 -14.90 -12.29 11.35
N ALA A 98 -15.04 -13.57 11.68
CA ALA A 98 -13.98 -14.34 12.32
C ALA A 98 -12.77 -14.49 11.38
N LEU A 99 -11.57 -14.44 11.94
CA LEU A 99 -10.31 -14.68 11.22
C LEU A 99 -10.24 -16.17 10.80
N ARG A 100 -9.88 -16.43 9.55
CA ARG A 100 -9.65 -17.78 9.02
C ARG A 100 -8.18 -17.95 8.60
N ALA A 101 -7.72 -19.20 8.50
CA ALA A 101 -6.35 -19.49 8.07
C ALA A 101 -6.10 -19.01 6.63
N GLU A 102 -7.13 -19.14 5.78
CA GLU A 102 -7.11 -18.66 4.40
C GLU A 102 -6.82 -17.14 4.28
N ASP A 103 -7.13 -16.34 5.30
CA ASP A 103 -6.90 -14.89 5.27
C ASP A 103 -5.40 -14.53 5.22
N PHE A 104 -4.52 -15.43 5.66
CA PHE A 104 -3.08 -15.27 5.57
C PHE A 104 -2.53 -15.58 4.17
N GLU A 105 -3.28 -16.34 3.37
CA GLU A 105 -2.88 -16.78 2.02
C GLU A 105 -3.55 -15.95 0.92
N VAL A 106 -4.70 -15.33 1.21
CA VAL A 106 -5.42 -14.45 0.29
C VAL A 106 -4.63 -13.17 0.04
N VAL A 107 -4.51 -12.76 -1.22
CA VAL A 107 -4.09 -11.40 -1.59
C VAL A 107 -5.32 -10.51 -1.45
N ALA A 108 -5.22 -9.41 -0.70
CA ALA A 108 -6.35 -8.53 -0.38
C ALA A 108 -7.18 -8.18 -1.63
N GLY A 109 -8.39 -8.74 -1.75
CA GLY A 109 -9.28 -8.52 -2.90
C GLY A 109 -10.06 -9.73 -3.41
N GLU A 110 -9.76 -10.96 -2.98
CA GLU A 110 -10.52 -12.14 -3.42
C GLU A 110 -11.70 -12.44 -2.49
N GLY A 111 -12.92 -12.28 -3.04
CA GLY A 111 -14.14 -12.79 -2.43
C GLY A 111 -14.23 -14.31 -2.59
N ALA A 112 -14.46 -14.99 -1.46
CA ALA A 112 -14.89 -16.37 -1.23
C ALA A 112 -14.97 -17.36 -2.43
N PRO A 113 -14.34 -18.56 -2.33
CA PRO A 113 -14.51 -19.63 -3.31
C PRO A 113 -15.88 -20.33 -3.16
N SER A 114 -16.52 -20.67 -4.29
CA SER A 114 -17.57 -21.70 -4.34
C SER A 114 -16.94 -23.10 -4.45
N PRO A 115 -17.53 -24.13 -3.81
CA PRO A 115 -16.98 -25.48 -3.81
C PRO A 115 -17.54 -26.28 -5.00
N ASN A 116 -16.64 -26.83 -5.82
CA ASN A 116 -16.70 -28.19 -6.41
C ASN A 116 -15.95 -28.25 -7.74
N GLY A 117 -15.16 -29.32 -7.90
CA GLY A 117 -14.60 -29.74 -9.17
C GLY A 117 -13.21 -30.33 -9.02
N ALA A 118 -13.14 -31.58 -8.54
CA ALA A 118 -11.94 -32.39 -8.64
C ALA A 118 -11.64 -32.72 -10.13
N SER A 119 -10.38 -32.68 -10.56
CA SER A 119 -9.64 -33.84 -11.09
C SER A 119 -8.37 -33.44 -11.86
N ASP A 120 -7.28 -34.16 -11.53
CA ASP A 120 -6.10 -34.59 -12.30
C ASP A 120 -5.17 -33.62 -13.07
N CYS A 121 -3.97 -33.47 -12.48
CA CYS A 121 -2.64 -33.84 -13.00
C CYS A 121 -2.24 -33.57 -14.47
N GLY A 122 -1.19 -32.75 -14.62
CA GLY A 122 0.02 -33.19 -15.34
C GLY A 122 0.62 -32.23 -16.38
N GLY A 123 1.79 -31.66 -16.04
CA GLY A 123 2.99 -31.69 -16.89
C GLY A 123 3.11 -30.70 -18.06
N ASP A 124 3.98 -29.70 -17.83
CA ASP A 124 4.95 -29.06 -18.72
C ASP A 124 4.70 -28.87 -20.23
N ALA A 125 5.09 -27.66 -20.65
CA ALA A 125 5.32 -27.15 -21.99
C ALA A 125 4.10 -26.60 -22.73
N ASP A 126 3.95 -25.26 -22.70
CA ASP A 126 3.99 -24.55 -23.99
C ASP A 126 4.55 -23.13 -23.83
N GLU A 127 5.60 -22.85 -24.61
CA GLU A 127 6.30 -21.57 -24.72
C GLU A 127 5.54 -20.55 -25.59
N ASP A 128 4.28 -20.81 -25.95
CA ASP A 128 3.57 -20.10 -27.02
C ASP A 128 2.27 -19.37 -26.59
N LEU A 129 2.15 -18.95 -25.31
CA LEU A 129 1.09 -18.05 -24.89
C LEU A 129 1.48 -16.58 -25.15
N ALA A 130 1.29 -16.18 -26.41
CA ALA A 130 1.62 -14.88 -27.00
C ALA A 130 1.48 -13.68 -26.04
N CYS A 131 2.64 -13.20 -25.59
CA CYS A 131 2.84 -11.99 -24.80
C CYS A 131 2.20 -10.76 -25.46
N THR A 132 1.49 -9.94 -24.70
CA THR A 132 1.17 -8.57 -25.14
C THR A 132 2.49 -7.80 -25.22
N ARG A 133 2.96 -7.58 -26.44
CA ARG A 133 4.25 -6.96 -26.75
C ARG A 133 4.29 -5.54 -26.19
N GLY A 134 4.96 -5.38 -25.06
CA GLY A 134 5.13 -4.10 -24.39
C GLY A 134 6.06 -4.24 -23.21
N LEU A 135 7.35 -4.32 -23.52
CA LEU A 135 8.42 -4.25 -22.53
C LEU A 135 8.77 -2.78 -22.35
N PHE A 136 8.61 -2.22 -21.16
CA PHE A 136 9.17 -0.91 -20.84
C PHE A 136 10.47 -1.10 -20.11
N VAL A 137 11.52 -0.44 -20.59
CA VAL A 137 12.83 -0.42 -19.94
C VAL A 137 13.09 1.04 -19.60
N GLU A 138 12.89 1.40 -18.34
CA GLU A 138 13.50 2.56 -17.73
C GLU A 138 14.36 2.07 -16.57
N ASP A 139 15.58 2.61 -16.48
CA ASP A 139 16.55 2.32 -15.41
C ASP A 139 16.94 0.84 -15.20
N GLY A 140 16.77 0.01 -16.24
CA GLY A 140 17.16 -1.40 -16.24
C GLY A 140 16.08 -2.38 -15.77
N ASP A 141 14.93 -1.89 -15.32
CA ASP A 141 13.78 -2.71 -14.98
C ASP A 141 12.84 -2.89 -16.18
N ALA A 142 12.52 -4.14 -16.49
CA ALA A 142 11.61 -4.47 -17.58
C ALA A 142 10.22 -4.84 -17.06
N TYR A 143 9.16 -4.14 -17.47
CA TYR A 143 7.79 -4.50 -17.08
C TYR A 143 7.08 -5.30 -18.18
N ARG A 144 6.40 -6.39 -17.82
CA ARG A 144 5.64 -7.22 -18.76
C ARG A 144 4.36 -7.80 -18.14
N LEU A 145 3.27 -7.86 -18.91
CA LEU A 145 2.08 -8.61 -18.56
C LEU A 145 2.27 -10.10 -18.85
N GLN A 146 2.12 -10.95 -17.83
CA GLN A 146 2.23 -12.40 -17.96
C GLN A 146 1.22 -13.11 -17.05
N PRO A 147 0.71 -14.29 -17.46
CA PRO A 147 -0.05 -15.16 -16.58
C PRO A 147 0.84 -15.63 -15.40
N ARG A 148 0.31 -15.56 -14.18
CA ARG A 148 0.88 -16.15 -12.96
C ARG A 148 -0.02 -17.28 -12.52
N GLY A 149 0.41 -18.52 -12.76
CA GLY A 149 -0.19 -19.71 -12.18
C GLY A 149 0.56 -20.13 -10.93
N ASP A 150 -0.16 -20.55 -9.89
CA ASP A 150 0.37 -21.28 -8.73
C ASP A 150 0.25 -22.81 -8.90
N GLY A 151 -0.14 -23.24 -10.11
CA GLY A 151 -0.37 -24.65 -10.47
C GLY A 151 -1.65 -25.26 -9.90
N ARG A 152 -2.45 -24.49 -9.13
CA ARG A 152 -3.66 -24.97 -8.44
C ARG A 152 -4.91 -24.15 -8.77
N SER A 153 -4.75 -23.00 -9.41
CA SER A 153 -5.82 -22.08 -9.80
C SER A 153 -5.67 -21.63 -11.26
N ILE A 154 -6.76 -21.09 -11.82
CA ILE A 154 -6.72 -20.45 -13.14
C ILE A 154 -5.67 -19.33 -13.08
N PRO A 155 -4.65 -19.33 -13.96
CA PRO A 155 -3.57 -18.37 -13.88
C PRO A 155 -4.09 -16.94 -14.04
N GLN A 156 -3.58 -16.03 -13.20
CA GLN A 156 -4.00 -14.63 -13.20
C GLN A 156 -3.07 -13.80 -14.06
N LEU A 157 -3.61 -12.96 -14.95
CA LEU A 157 -2.80 -12.04 -15.74
C LEU A 157 -2.30 -10.88 -14.86
N ARG A 158 -0.97 -10.76 -14.69
CA ARG A 158 -0.35 -9.76 -13.79
C ARG A 158 0.80 -9.03 -14.47
N TRP A 159 1.02 -7.77 -14.08
CA TRP A 159 2.25 -7.06 -14.40
C TRP A 159 3.41 -7.67 -13.61
N ARG A 160 4.55 -7.87 -14.26
CA ARG A 160 5.75 -8.42 -13.65
C ARG A 160 6.95 -7.54 -13.94
N ARG A 161 7.82 -7.38 -12.94
CA ARG A 161 9.08 -6.65 -13.04
C ARG A 161 10.23 -7.64 -13.23
N HIS A 162 11.01 -7.42 -14.28
CA HIS A 162 12.29 -8.06 -14.54
C HIS A 162 13.39 -7.13 -14.04
N GLY A 163 14.08 -7.51 -12.96
CA GLY A 163 15.25 -6.75 -12.49
C GLY A 163 16.45 -6.93 -13.43
N PRO A 164 17.34 -5.93 -13.55
CA PRO A 164 18.54 -6.06 -14.35
C PRO A 164 19.49 -7.11 -13.72
N GLY A 165 19.82 -8.15 -14.47
CA GLY A 165 20.96 -9.03 -14.14
C GLY A 165 20.67 -10.33 -13.36
N ARG A 166 19.42 -10.83 -13.32
CA ARG A 166 19.16 -12.22 -12.88
C ARG A 166 18.46 -13.01 -13.98
N GLU A 167 19.25 -13.65 -14.84
CA GLU A 167 18.78 -14.87 -15.52
C GLU A 167 18.38 -15.87 -14.42
N GLY A 168 17.08 -16.14 -14.30
CA GLY A 168 16.52 -16.98 -13.23
C GLY A 168 16.04 -16.24 -11.97
N GLY A 169 15.99 -14.91 -11.96
CA GLY A 169 15.39 -14.14 -10.86
C GLY A 169 13.87 -14.30 -10.83
N GLU A 170 13.33 -14.62 -9.65
CA GLU A 170 11.89 -14.74 -9.42
C GLU A 170 11.17 -13.45 -9.85
N LEU A 171 10.38 -13.55 -10.91
CA LEU A 171 9.66 -12.43 -11.51
C LEU A 171 8.59 -11.93 -10.54
N GLN A 172 8.81 -10.75 -9.97
CA GLN A 172 7.92 -10.16 -8.98
C GLN A 172 6.66 -9.63 -9.66
N ALA A 173 5.49 -10.07 -9.17
CA ALA A 173 4.22 -9.47 -9.55
C ALA A 173 4.12 -8.06 -8.95
N VAL A 174 3.78 -7.08 -9.78
CA VAL A 174 3.61 -5.68 -9.40
C VAL A 174 2.23 -5.19 -9.82
N SER A 175 1.71 -4.17 -9.15
CA SER A 175 0.45 -3.56 -9.56
C SER A 175 0.65 -2.62 -10.76
N LEU A 176 -0.40 -2.41 -11.55
CA LEU A 176 -0.40 -1.43 -12.64
C LEU A 176 0.06 -0.03 -12.16
N ARG A 177 -0.28 0.34 -10.93
CA ARG A 177 0.12 1.63 -10.36
C ARG A 177 1.63 1.72 -10.13
N VAL A 178 2.29 0.63 -9.74
CA VAL A 178 3.75 0.62 -9.64
C VAL A 178 4.38 0.84 -11.01
N VAL A 179 3.83 0.22 -12.06
CA VAL A 179 4.29 0.41 -13.45
C VAL A 179 4.11 1.87 -13.89
N ILE A 180 2.91 2.45 -13.72
CA ILE A 180 2.65 3.86 -14.09
C ILE A 180 3.55 4.81 -13.29
N GLY A 181 3.75 4.54 -12.00
CA GLY A 181 4.59 5.35 -11.13
C GLY A 181 6.06 5.30 -11.52
N ALA A 182 6.56 4.12 -11.91
CA ALA A 182 7.93 3.95 -12.39
C ALA A 182 8.18 4.68 -13.72
N LEU A 183 7.20 4.66 -14.63
CA LEU A 183 7.27 5.37 -15.92
C LEU A 183 6.96 6.87 -15.82
N GLU A 184 6.46 7.30 -14.65
CA GLU A 184 5.85 8.61 -14.44
C GLU A 184 4.92 9.04 -15.59
N SER A 185 4.16 8.08 -16.13
CA SER A 185 3.29 8.30 -17.29
C SER A 185 2.17 7.26 -17.33
N TYR A 186 0.93 7.72 -17.54
CA TYR A 186 -0.25 6.86 -17.62
C TYR A 186 -0.24 5.98 -18.86
N GLU A 187 -0.07 6.60 -20.02
CA GLU A 187 0.26 5.90 -21.24
C GLU A 187 1.78 5.71 -21.26
N PRO A 188 2.32 4.55 -21.63
CA PRO A 188 1.70 3.43 -22.37
C PRO A 188 1.11 2.27 -21.53
N ALA A 189 1.21 2.33 -20.19
CA ALA A 189 0.80 1.23 -19.32
C ALA A 189 -0.73 0.97 -19.35
N LEU A 190 -1.53 2.04 -19.43
CA LEU A 190 -2.99 1.93 -19.58
C LEU A 190 -3.40 1.30 -20.91
N ALA A 191 -2.82 1.72 -22.04
CA ALA A 191 -3.11 1.13 -23.35
C ALA A 191 -2.81 -0.37 -23.40
N LEU A 192 -1.67 -0.81 -22.89
CA LEU A 192 -1.32 -2.24 -22.88
C LEU A 192 -2.23 -3.05 -21.96
N THR A 193 -2.57 -2.49 -20.79
CA THR A 193 -3.50 -3.15 -19.88
C THR A 193 -4.88 -3.30 -20.52
N ARG A 194 -5.40 -2.24 -21.16
CA ARG A 194 -6.67 -2.27 -21.89
C ARG A 194 -6.65 -3.33 -22.99
N ALA A 195 -5.62 -3.34 -23.83
CA ALA A 195 -5.47 -4.31 -24.92
C ALA A 195 -5.38 -5.76 -24.41
N ALA A 196 -4.77 -5.98 -23.24
CA ALA A 196 -4.70 -7.29 -22.62
C ALA A 196 -6.04 -7.74 -22.03
N LEU A 197 -6.77 -6.84 -21.39
CA LEU A 197 -8.14 -7.10 -20.90
C LEU A 197 -9.08 -7.46 -22.06
N GLU A 198 -9.01 -6.74 -23.18
CA GLU A 198 -9.81 -7.02 -24.38
C GLU A 198 -9.47 -8.38 -25.01
N ARG A 199 -8.17 -8.73 -25.05
CA ARG A 199 -7.71 -10.00 -25.63
C ARG A 199 -8.18 -11.22 -24.84
N HIS A 200 -8.14 -11.15 -23.51
CA HIS A 200 -8.43 -12.28 -22.63
C HIS A 200 -9.85 -12.22 -22.01
N ASP A 201 -10.72 -11.33 -22.50
CA ASP A 201 -12.10 -11.18 -21.98
C ASP A 201 -12.94 -12.45 -22.12
N ARG A 202 -12.66 -13.25 -23.17
CA ARG A 202 -13.36 -14.52 -23.47
C ARG A 202 -12.49 -15.76 -23.27
N ASP A 203 -11.32 -15.58 -22.68
CA ASP A 203 -10.36 -16.66 -22.46
C ASP A 203 -10.65 -17.32 -21.10
N PRO A 204 -11.18 -18.55 -21.05
CA PRO A 204 -11.48 -19.22 -19.79
C PRO A 204 -10.22 -19.67 -19.04
N ASP A 205 -9.07 -19.73 -19.73
CA ASP A 205 -7.83 -20.26 -19.19
C ASP A 205 -7.01 -19.19 -18.46
N ILE A 206 -7.41 -17.91 -18.55
CA ILE A 206 -6.73 -16.79 -17.89
C ILE A 206 -7.72 -15.92 -17.12
N SER A 207 -7.44 -15.73 -15.83
CA SER A 207 -8.19 -14.78 -15.00
C SER A 207 -7.66 -13.36 -15.16
N ILE A 208 -8.52 -12.46 -15.64
CA ILE A 208 -8.24 -11.01 -15.78
C ILE A 208 -8.91 -10.15 -14.70
N SER A 209 -9.63 -10.75 -13.75
CA SER A 209 -10.45 -10.03 -12.77
C SER A 209 -9.66 -9.02 -11.95
N VAL A 210 -8.47 -9.39 -11.49
CA VAL A 210 -7.66 -8.47 -10.67
C VAL A 210 -7.04 -7.36 -11.51
N LEU A 211 -6.57 -7.68 -12.72
CA LEU A 211 -6.06 -6.68 -13.66
C LEU A 211 -7.13 -5.64 -14.02
N ARG A 212 -8.40 -6.07 -14.15
CA ARG A 212 -9.53 -5.17 -14.38
C ARG A 212 -9.77 -4.23 -13.21
N VAL A 213 -9.74 -4.74 -11.97
CA VAL A 213 -9.86 -3.91 -10.76
C VAL A 213 -8.71 -2.92 -10.65
N GLU A 214 -7.47 -3.34 -10.96
CA GLU A 214 -6.31 -2.45 -10.98
C GLU A 214 -6.44 -1.35 -12.04
N TYR A 215 -6.93 -1.70 -13.24
CA TYR A 215 -7.20 -0.76 -14.33
C TYR A 215 -8.25 0.28 -13.94
N GLU A 216 -9.41 -0.16 -13.43
CA GLU A 216 -10.47 0.72 -12.98
C GLU A 216 -9.96 1.67 -11.90
N ARG A 217 -9.29 1.14 -10.87
CA ARG A 217 -8.70 1.96 -9.79
C ARG A 217 -7.71 2.98 -10.32
N ALA A 218 -6.84 2.61 -11.27
CA ALA A 218 -5.85 3.54 -11.83
C ALA A 218 -6.52 4.70 -12.60
N THR A 219 -7.64 4.43 -13.29
CA THR A 219 -8.37 5.43 -14.08
C THR A 219 -9.32 6.32 -13.28
N THR A 220 -9.79 5.86 -12.12
CA THR A 220 -10.76 6.62 -11.31
C THR A 220 -10.17 7.20 -10.01
N SER A 221 -8.90 6.93 -9.70
CA SER A 221 -8.28 7.37 -8.46
C SER A 221 -8.13 8.90 -8.42
N PRO A 222 -8.45 9.57 -7.30
CA PRO A 222 -8.13 10.98 -7.12
C PRO A 222 -6.64 11.23 -6.85
N ILE A 223 -5.83 10.17 -6.77
CA ILE A 223 -4.39 10.26 -6.62
C ILE A 223 -3.79 10.21 -8.02
N VAL A 224 -3.11 11.27 -8.41
CA VAL A 224 -2.60 11.50 -9.77
C VAL A 224 -1.08 11.61 -9.79
N LEU A 225 -0.48 11.50 -10.97
CA LEU A 225 0.96 11.69 -11.12
C LEU A 225 1.36 13.14 -10.83
N ASN A 226 2.47 13.32 -10.10
CA ASN A 226 2.98 14.65 -9.75
C ASN A 226 4.00 15.20 -10.76
N ARG A 227 4.31 14.47 -11.83
CA ARG A 227 5.32 14.84 -12.82
C ARG A 227 5.00 16.17 -13.52
N GLY A 228 3.80 16.33 -14.08
CA GLY A 228 3.42 17.59 -14.75
C GLY A 228 3.51 18.81 -13.81
N LEU A 229 3.08 18.63 -12.55
CA LEU A 229 3.22 19.65 -11.51
C LEU A 229 4.70 19.94 -11.18
N ARG A 230 5.53 18.91 -11.08
CA ARG A 230 6.97 19.03 -10.80
C ARG A 230 7.66 19.82 -11.90
N GLU A 231 7.40 19.48 -13.16
CA GLU A 231 7.97 20.15 -14.33
C GLU A 231 7.57 21.64 -14.34
N ALA A 232 6.29 21.95 -14.14
CA ALA A 232 5.82 23.35 -14.08
C ALA A 232 6.47 24.16 -12.94
N VAL A 233 6.63 23.55 -11.75
CA VAL A 233 7.34 24.19 -10.63
C VAL A 233 8.81 24.43 -11.00
N GLN A 234 9.49 23.42 -11.55
CA GLN A 234 10.90 23.53 -11.94
C GLN A 234 11.11 24.60 -13.01
N GLU A 235 10.20 24.73 -13.96
CA GLU A 235 10.25 25.76 -15.00
C GLU A 235 10.16 27.18 -14.41
N LEU A 236 9.21 27.43 -13.51
CA LEU A 236 9.08 28.74 -12.84
C LEU A 236 10.30 29.08 -11.97
N LEU A 237 10.86 28.08 -11.28
CA LEU A 237 12.09 28.25 -10.51
C LEU A 237 13.28 28.57 -11.42
N ALA A 238 13.40 27.91 -12.57
CA ALA A 238 14.47 28.15 -13.53
C ALA A 238 14.40 29.55 -14.16
N ARG A 239 13.18 30.08 -14.36
CA ARG A 239 12.96 31.46 -14.84
C ARG A 239 13.16 32.52 -13.75
N GLY A 240 13.25 32.11 -12.48
CA GLY A 240 13.40 33.02 -11.34
C GLY A 240 12.15 33.84 -11.03
N GLU A 241 10.98 33.44 -11.57
CA GLU A 241 9.72 34.17 -11.39
C GLU A 241 9.15 33.99 -9.98
N LEU A 242 9.34 32.80 -9.39
CA LEU A 242 8.90 32.45 -8.04
C LEU A 242 9.99 31.68 -7.31
N SER A 243 9.98 31.77 -5.98
CA SER A 243 10.80 30.90 -5.12
C SER A 243 9.98 29.76 -4.52
N VAL A 244 10.65 28.66 -4.17
CA VAL A 244 10.02 27.51 -3.48
C VAL A 244 9.28 27.94 -2.20
N SER A 245 9.86 28.90 -1.47
CA SER A 245 9.26 29.46 -0.25
C SER A 245 7.99 30.26 -0.58
N GLU A 246 8.02 31.06 -1.64
CA GLU A 246 6.87 31.85 -2.07
C GLU A 246 5.70 30.97 -2.53
N ILE A 247 5.96 29.93 -3.33
CA ILE A 247 4.93 28.97 -3.75
C ILE A 247 4.28 28.31 -2.52
N ALA A 248 5.09 27.87 -1.54
CA ALA A 248 4.57 27.30 -0.31
C ALA A 248 3.74 28.31 0.51
N ILE A 249 4.18 29.57 0.61
CA ILE A 249 3.43 30.63 1.29
C ILE A 249 2.07 30.86 0.62
N ARG A 250 2.02 30.95 -0.72
CA ARG A 250 0.78 31.12 -1.47
C ARG A 250 -0.19 29.95 -1.27
N CYS A 251 0.35 28.73 -1.15
CA CYS A 251 -0.44 27.54 -0.77
C CYS A 251 -0.88 27.52 0.71
N GLY A 252 -0.61 28.57 1.49
CA GLY A 252 -0.92 28.66 2.93
C GLY A 252 0.02 27.85 3.82
N ARG A 253 1.14 27.35 3.29
CA ARG A 253 2.10 26.49 4.01
C ARG A 253 3.25 27.31 4.54
N VAL A 254 3.08 27.77 5.78
CA VAL A 254 3.98 28.72 6.43
C VAL A 254 4.62 28.10 7.66
N LYS A 255 5.94 28.22 7.74
CA LYS A 255 6.75 27.97 8.94
C LYS A 255 7.05 29.30 9.64
N ARG A 256 6.69 29.40 10.92
CA ARG A 256 7.03 30.54 11.78
C ARG A 256 8.31 30.25 12.55
N GLY A 257 9.29 31.14 12.42
CA GLY A 257 10.56 31.07 13.13
C GLY A 257 10.55 31.77 14.50
N PRO A 258 11.63 31.62 15.30
CA PRO A 258 11.72 32.13 16.67
C PRO A 258 11.61 33.66 16.82
N ARG A 259 11.70 34.43 15.72
CA ARG A 259 11.69 35.90 15.70
C ARG A 259 10.55 36.50 14.87
N ARG A 260 9.39 35.84 14.80
CA ARG A 260 8.27 36.19 13.89
C ARG A 260 8.64 36.17 12.40
N SER A 261 9.77 35.56 12.03
CA SER A 261 10.09 35.32 10.62
C SER A 261 9.09 34.33 10.04
N VAL A 262 8.56 34.66 8.87
CA VAL A 262 7.61 33.85 8.11
C VAL A 262 8.35 33.34 6.88
N SER A 263 8.42 32.02 6.74
CA SER A 263 9.01 31.35 5.59
C SER A 263 8.05 30.27 5.10
N GLY A 264 8.05 29.98 3.81
CA GLY A 264 7.31 28.84 3.28
C GLY A 264 7.85 27.51 3.78
N GLU A 265 6.97 26.52 3.92
CA GLU A 265 7.35 25.14 4.20
C GLU A 265 7.87 24.46 2.93
N THR A 266 9.13 24.73 2.57
CA THR A 266 9.74 24.24 1.33
C THR A 266 9.84 22.71 1.25
N SER A 267 9.99 22.04 2.40
CA SER A 267 10.00 20.57 2.47
C SER A 267 8.63 19.96 2.26
N TRP A 268 7.53 20.67 2.53
CA TRP A 268 6.19 20.23 2.16
C TRP A 268 6.05 20.22 0.63
N LEU A 269 6.43 21.32 -0.03
CA LEU A 269 6.31 21.43 -1.48
C LEU A 269 7.19 20.38 -2.17
N ALA A 270 8.46 20.27 -1.78
CA ALA A 270 9.41 19.32 -2.34
C ALA A 270 8.94 17.86 -2.25
N ARG A 271 8.20 17.48 -1.21
CA ARG A 271 7.60 16.14 -1.11
C ARG A 271 6.45 15.95 -2.09
N ARG A 272 5.55 16.93 -2.20
CA ARG A 272 4.36 16.83 -3.07
C ARG A 272 4.71 16.79 -4.55
N ILE A 273 5.80 17.41 -4.96
CA ILE A 273 6.31 17.34 -6.34
C ILE A 273 7.29 16.18 -6.57
N GLY A 274 7.50 15.29 -5.58
CA GLY A 274 8.33 14.09 -5.77
C GLY A 274 9.85 14.33 -5.75
N LEU A 275 10.33 15.45 -5.20
CA LEU A 275 11.77 15.70 -5.02
C LEU A 275 12.32 15.18 -3.68
N LEU A 276 11.47 15.07 -2.66
CA LEU A 276 11.84 14.52 -1.36
C LEU A 276 10.90 13.38 -0.96
N PRO A 277 11.40 12.38 -0.22
CA PRO A 277 10.56 11.35 0.36
C PRO A 277 9.62 11.93 1.44
N GLU A 278 8.45 11.31 1.57
CA GLU A 278 7.60 11.50 2.74
C GLU A 278 8.34 11.07 4.01
N ALA A 279 7.94 11.60 5.16
CA ALA A 279 8.57 11.25 6.41
C ALA A 279 8.44 9.74 6.69
N GLY A 280 9.59 9.03 6.74
CA GLY A 280 9.63 7.58 6.93
C GLY A 280 9.67 6.76 5.64
N ALA A 281 9.54 7.39 4.46
CA ALA A 281 9.76 6.72 3.17
C ALA A 281 11.24 6.77 2.77
N GLY A 282 11.71 5.70 2.12
CA GLY A 282 13.08 5.64 1.57
C GLY A 282 13.23 6.38 0.24
N GLU A 283 12.14 6.51 -0.51
CA GLU A 283 12.13 7.08 -1.87
C GLU A 283 11.00 8.11 -2.03
N PRO A 284 11.18 9.12 -2.90
CA PRO A 284 10.11 10.03 -3.29
C PRO A 284 8.94 9.28 -3.92
N THR A 285 7.73 9.81 -3.74
CA THR A 285 6.54 9.26 -4.39
C THR A 285 6.23 10.02 -5.68
N PRO A 286 5.89 9.34 -6.78
CA PRO A 286 5.43 9.99 -8.01
C PRO A 286 3.96 10.42 -7.92
N TRP A 287 3.31 10.23 -6.77
CA TRP A 287 1.87 10.39 -6.59
C TRP A 287 1.50 11.60 -5.73
N VAL A 288 0.44 12.29 -6.09
CA VAL A 288 -0.15 13.40 -5.31
C VAL A 288 -1.67 13.35 -5.38
N HIS A 289 -2.36 13.75 -4.31
CA HIS A 289 -3.81 13.87 -4.36
C HIS A 289 -4.24 15.05 -5.24
N THR A 290 -5.31 14.89 -6.02
CA THR A 290 -5.82 15.92 -6.95
C THR A 290 -6.12 17.24 -6.25
N ASP A 291 -6.67 17.23 -5.03
CA ASP A 291 -6.88 18.46 -4.25
C ASP A 291 -5.58 19.19 -3.90
N VAL A 292 -4.49 18.45 -3.65
CA VAL A 292 -3.19 19.03 -3.35
C VAL A 292 -2.54 19.57 -4.63
N LEU A 293 -2.67 18.84 -5.75
CA LEU A 293 -2.27 19.34 -7.06
C LEU A 293 -3.02 20.62 -7.40
N ALA A 294 -4.34 20.64 -7.21
CA ALA A 294 -5.19 21.78 -7.50
C ALA A 294 -4.86 22.99 -6.61
N LEU A 295 -4.57 22.76 -5.32
CA LEU A 295 -4.08 23.80 -4.42
C LEU A 295 -2.78 24.42 -4.94
N ILE A 296 -1.79 23.59 -5.31
CA ILE A 296 -0.49 24.09 -5.78
C ILE A 296 -0.65 24.78 -7.13
N ALA A 297 -1.40 24.22 -8.06
CA ALA A 297 -1.64 24.79 -9.38
C ALA A 297 -2.31 26.17 -9.28
N ARG A 298 -3.44 26.26 -8.57
CA ARG A 298 -4.25 27.49 -8.50
C ARG A 298 -3.60 28.55 -7.61
N GLU A 299 -3.30 28.19 -6.37
CA GLU A 299 -2.83 29.16 -5.38
C GLU A 299 -1.32 29.36 -5.50
N GLY A 300 -0.56 28.28 -5.70
CA GLY A 300 0.89 28.34 -5.81
C GLY A 300 1.40 28.95 -7.12
N LEU A 301 0.93 28.42 -8.26
CA LEU A 301 1.44 28.74 -9.58
C LEU A 301 0.56 29.71 -10.38
N GLY A 302 -0.72 29.83 -10.04
CA GLY A 302 -1.67 30.68 -10.77
C GLY A 302 -2.16 30.08 -12.09
N VAL A 303 -2.10 28.76 -12.25
CA VAL A 303 -2.50 28.03 -13.47
C VAL A 303 -3.71 27.12 -13.21
N SER A 304 -4.38 26.68 -14.28
CA SER A 304 -5.44 25.68 -14.14
C SER A 304 -4.83 24.32 -13.72
N PRO A 305 -5.46 23.56 -12.80
CA PRO A 305 -5.00 22.22 -12.45
C PRO A 305 -4.83 21.29 -13.68
N ARG A 306 -5.66 21.48 -14.71
CA ARG A 306 -5.59 20.69 -15.96
C ARG A 306 -4.33 20.96 -16.79
N GLU A 307 -3.63 22.06 -16.56
CA GLU A 307 -2.39 22.38 -17.29
C GLU A 307 -1.19 21.61 -16.73
N VAL A 308 -1.29 21.11 -15.49
CA VAL A 308 -0.21 20.41 -14.78
C VAL A 308 -0.56 18.96 -14.43
N GLU A 309 -1.76 18.52 -14.79
CA GLU A 309 -2.23 17.14 -14.69
C GLU A 309 -1.94 16.43 -16.02
N LEU A 310 -1.37 15.22 -15.94
CA LEU A 310 -1.03 14.36 -17.11
C LEU A 310 -2.20 13.43 -17.47
#